data_AF-A0A6I3H100-F1
#
_entry.id   AF-A0A6I3H100-F1
#
_cell.length_a   1.000
_cell.length_b   1.000
_cell.length_c   1.000
_cell.angle_alpha   90.00
_cell.angle_beta   90.00
_cell.angle_gamma   90.00
#
_symmetry.space_group_name_H-M   'P 1'
#
loop_
_entity.id
_entity.type
_entity.pdbx_description
1 polymer ?
#
loop_
_entity_poly.entity_id
_entity_poly.type
_entity_poly.pdbx_seq_one_letter_code
_entity_poly.pdbx_strand_id
1 'polypeptide(L)'
;MELNAQERLEVGQVIELVIGPVAHGGHFVARHNGQVIFVRHGITNELVRIKITAVSSKIAHADVIEVLTAAPSRVSPPCQYAGKCGGCDFQHIDLATQRKLKAEIIKEQFMRIGKIDLPLLGFDLEVNEVEPTDGLHWRTRMDFAVSPGGKIGFFGARSNEVVEISQCVIADERMNVGELAARSWKSDARVEVAVSSTSEVSVMRSGRSISGPTQIVEQVGGNSFKISPEVFWQSHKSAPVTLVKAALAQLGVKGNDHVCDLYSGVGLFAAAILKELGDQGFITLIESDKNAVVDARKVFANKNNVKILQGLVAQQLPIVKRADLILLDPPRTGAGEVVIKQMIKLKPRKIVYVACDPAALARDSKTLIDAGYKLDHISAYDLFPMTQHIECVAGFSPA
;
A
#
# COMPACT_ATOMS: atom_id res chain seq x y z
N MET A 1 -33.19 17.10 11.42
CA MET A 1 -34.39 16.27 11.20
C MET A 1 -34.02 14.86 11.63
N GLU A 2 -34.38 14.49 12.86
CA GLU A 2 -34.06 13.18 13.41
C GLU A 2 -34.88 12.12 12.67
N LEU A 3 -34.20 11.15 12.05
CA LEU A 3 -34.85 10.01 11.43
C LEU A 3 -35.67 9.26 12.49
N ASN A 4 -36.95 9.05 12.18
CA ASN A 4 -37.88 8.27 12.99
C ASN A 4 -37.26 6.90 13.31
N ALA A 5 -37.42 6.42 14.53
CA ALA A 5 -36.77 5.17 14.97
C ALA A 5 -37.13 3.95 14.09
N GLN A 6 -38.27 4.00 13.38
CA GLN A 6 -38.73 2.96 12.45
C GLN A 6 -38.07 2.98 11.05
N GLU A 7 -37.28 4.00 10.70
CA GLU A 7 -36.63 4.11 9.38
C GLU A 7 -35.12 3.80 9.40
N ARG A 8 -34.56 3.53 10.59
CA ARG A 8 -33.13 3.27 10.74
C ARG A 8 -32.80 1.84 10.33
N LEU A 9 -31.67 1.70 9.65
CA LEU A 9 -31.15 0.39 9.27
C LEU A 9 -30.81 -0.43 10.52
N GLU A 10 -31.08 -1.73 10.47
CA GLU A 10 -30.76 -2.69 11.53
C GLU A 10 -29.75 -3.73 11.07
N VAL A 11 -28.90 -4.20 11.98
CA VAL A 11 -27.96 -5.28 11.67
C VAL A 11 -28.73 -6.55 11.32
N GLY A 12 -28.36 -7.19 10.21
CA GLY A 12 -29.05 -8.37 9.67
C GLY A 12 -30.16 -8.06 8.68
N GLN A 13 -30.62 -6.79 8.59
CA GLN A 13 -31.61 -6.37 7.61
C GLN A 13 -31.11 -6.62 6.18
N VAL A 14 -32.01 -7.10 5.31
CA VAL A 14 -31.76 -7.29 3.89
C VAL A 14 -32.51 -6.22 3.11
N ILE A 15 -31.80 -5.51 2.24
CA ILE A 15 -32.40 -4.48 1.38
C ILE A 15 -31.94 -4.63 -0.05
N GLU A 16 -32.83 -4.35 -0.98
CA GLU A 16 -32.57 -4.29 -2.41
C GLU A 16 -32.27 -2.84 -2.82
N LEU A 17 -31.15 -2.60 -3.49
CA LEU A 17 -30.76 -1.27 -3.95
C LEU A 17 -29.80 -1.31 -5.14
N VAL A 18 -29.60 -0.15 -5.76
CA VAL A 18 -28.58 0.06 -6.77
C VAL A 18 -27.28 0.53 -6.11
N ILE A 19 -26.17 -0.14 -6.42
CA ILE A 19 -24.84 0.24 -5.94
C ILE A 19 -24.39 1.54 -6.62
N GLY A 20 -23.99 2.53 -5.83
CA GLY A 20 -23.42 3.78 -6.32
C GLY A 20 -21.90 3.74 -6.50
N PRO A 21 -21.20 4.88 -6.47
CA PRO A 21 -19.79 4.97 -6.81
C PRO A 21 -18.88 4.25 -5.80
N VAL A 22 -17.67 3.91 -6.24
CA VAL A 22 -16.61 3.38 -5.37
C VAL A 22 -16.16 4.43 -4.35
N ALA A 23 -15.70 3.96 -3.20
CA ALA A 23 -15.07 4.75 -2.16
C ALA A 23 -13.74 4.10 -1.73
N HIS A 24 -12.82 4.94 -1.24
CA HIS A 24 -11.58 4.47 -0.62
C HIS A 24 -11.89 3.46 0.52
N GLY A 25 -11.10 2.40 0.62
CA GLY A 25 -11.30 1.33 1.62
C GLY A 25 -11.95 0.05 1.10
N GLY A 26 -12.06 -0.14 -0.22
CA GLY A 26 -12.66 -1.37 -0.79
C GLY A 26 -14.17 -1.42 -0.67
N HIS A 27 -14.81 -0.25 -0.67
CA HIS A 27 -16.25 -0.10 -0.50
C HIS A 27 -16.87 0.59 -1.71
N PHE A 28 -18.17 0.37 -1.89
CA PHE A 28 -19.03 1.18 -2.74
C PHE A 28 -20.07 1.88 -1.88
N VAL A 29 -20.60 2.99 -2.38
CA VAL A 29 -21.54 3.82 -1.63
C VAL A 29 -22.95 3.59 -2.13
N ALA A 30 -23.86 3.24 -1.23
CA ALA A 30 -25.30 3.30 -1.47
C ALA A 30 -25.95 4.25 -0.44
N ARG A 31 -27.18 4.67 -0.70
CA ARG A 31 -27.97 5.49 0.22
C ARG A 31 -29.37 4.91 0.38
N HIS A 32 -29.82 4.82 1.62
CA HIS A 32 -31.16 4.38 1.96
C HIS A 32 -31.63 5.17 3.19
N ASN A 33 -32.85 5.71 3.16
CA ASN A 33 -33.44 6.52 4.25
C ASN A 33 -32.49 7.59 4.82
N GLY A 34 -31.76 8.30 3.95
CA GLY A 34 -30.81 9.34 4.36
C GLY A 34 -29.50 8.84 5.01
N GLN A 35 -29.35 7.53 5.27
CA GLN A 35 -28.10 6.92 5.74
C GLN A 35 -27.18 6.56 4.56
N VAL A 36 -25.87 6.74 4.76
CA VAL A 36 -24.84 6.29 3.82
C VAL A 36 -24.46 4.85 4.16
N ILE A 37 -24.46 3.98 3.17
CA ILE A 37 -24.12 2.57 3.32
C ILE A 37 -22.82 2.30 2.57
N PHE A 38 -21.80 1.81 3.28
CA PHE A 38 -20.57 1.29 2.69
C PHE A 38 -20.74 -0.20 2.41
N VAL A 39 -20.87 -0.53 1.14
CA VAL A 39 -21.18 -1.88 0.66
C VAL A 39 -19.91 -2.53 0.12
N ARG A 40 -19.58 -3.74 0.60
CA ARG A 40 -18.52 -4.58 0.02
C ARG A 40 -19.11 -5.54 -1.01
N HIS A 41 -18.26 -6.00 -1.92
CA HIS A 41 -18.58 -6.99 -2.96
C HIS A 41 -19.64 -6.58 -4.01
N GLY A 42 -20.04 -5.30 -4.03
CA GLY A 42 -20.80 -4.69 -5.13
C GLY A 42 -19.91 -4.11 -6.21
N ILE A 43 -20.52 -3.67 -7.31
CA ILE A 43 -19.92 -2.86 -8.37
C ILE A 43 -20.92 -1.76 -8.73
N THR A 44 -20.43 -0.55 -9.04
CA THR A 44 -21.28 0.58 -9.47
C THR A 44 -22.32 0.16 -10.51
N ASN A 45 -23.56 0.63 -10.33
CA ASN A 45 -24.74 0.37 -11.16
C ASN A 45 -25.35 -1.04 -11.07
N GLU A 46 -24.86 -1.92 -10.19
CA GLU A 46 -25.52 -3.20 -9.95
C GLU A 46 -26.79 -3.06 -9.14
N LEU A 47 -27.82 -3.84 -9.50
CA LEU A 47 -28.98 -4.09 -8.65
C LEU A 47 -28.68 -5.33 -7.80
N VAL A 48 -28.71 -5.18 -6.47
CA VAL A 48 -28.26 -6.21 -5.53
C VAL A 48 -29.17 -6.29 -4.32
N ARG A 49 -29.17 -7.44 -3.63
CA ARG A 49 -29.57 -7.54 -2.22
C ARG A 49 -28.33 -7.48 -1.35
N ILE A 50 -28.36 -6.59 -0.38
CA ILE A 50 -27.28 -6.44 0.62
C ILE A 50 -27.80 -6.81 1.99
N LYS A 51 -26.92 -7.35 2.83
CA LYS A 51 -27.17 -7.58 4.26
C LYS A 51 -26.39 -6.57 5.08
N ILE A 52 -27.08 -5.82 5.93
CA ILE A 52 -26.45 -4.88 6.85
C ILE A 52 -25.63 -5.65 7.90
N THR A 53 -24.35 -5.32 8.03
CA THR A 53 -23.40 -5.98 8.94
C THR A 53 -23.03 -5.13 10.15
N ALA A 54 -23.12 -3.80 10.03
CA ALA A 54 -22.94 -2.89 11.16
C ALA A 54 -23.68 -1.57 10.93
N VAL A 55 -24.13 -0.91 11.99
CA VAL A 55 -24.86 0.37 11.92
C VAL A 55 -24.32 1.34 12.97
N SER A 56 -24.27 2.61 12.60
CA SER A 56 -24.14 3.75 13.50
C SER A 56 -25.20 4.81 13.16
N SER A 57 -25.15 5.98 13.83
CA SER A 57 -26.15 7.04 13.64
C SER A 57 -26.22 7.66 12.24
N LYS A 58 -25.12 7.61 11.46
CA LYS A 58 -25.05 8.24 10.11
C LYS A 58 -24.61 7.29 9.00
N ILE A 59 -23.93 6.20 9.36
CA ILE A 59 -23.35 5.26 8.41
C ILE A 59 -23.75 3.82 8.76
N ALA A 60 -23.91 3.01 7.74
CA ALA A 60 -24.05 1.56 7.84
C ALA A 60 -22.99 0.86 6.98
N HIS A 61 -22.71 -0.39 7.32
CA HIS A 61 -21.89 -1.29 6.53
C HIS A 61 -22.73 -2.48 6.09
N ALA A 62 -22.45 -2.97 4.89
CA ALA A 62 -23.16 -4.11 4.33
C ALA A 62 -22.27 -4.92 3.40
N ASP A 63 -22.67 -6.16 3.16
CA ASP A 63 -22.10 -7.02 2.12
C ASP A 63 -23.20 -7.40 1.13
N VAL A 64 -22.86 -7.43 -0.16
CA VAL A 64 -23.74 -8.02 -1.18
C VAL A 64 -23.90 -9.51 -0.90
N ILE A 65 -25.15 -9.96 -0.79
CA ILE A 65 -25.51 -11.37 -0.61
C ILE A 65 -26.09 -11.98 -1.88
N GLU A 66 -26.59 -11.15 -2.80
CA GLU A 66 -27.16 -11.60 -4.07
C GLU A 66 -27.05 -10.47 -5.11
N VAL A 67 -26.68 -10.83 -6.33
CA VAL A 67 -26.61 -9.91 -7.48
C VAL A 67 -27.78 -10.20 -8.40
N LEU A 68 -28.71 -9.25 -8.52
CA LEU A 68 -29.92 -9.37 -9.33
C LEU A 68 -29.67 -8.89 -10.76
N THR A 69 -28.82 -7.88 -10.93
CA THR A 69 -28.32 -7.43 -12.23
C THR A 69 -26.84 -7.08 -12.08
N ALA A 70 -25.99 -7.90 -12.70
CA ALA A 70 -24.55 -7.76 -12.63
C ALA A 70 -24.02 -6.67 -13.56
N ALA A 71 -22.95 -5.99 -13.15
CA ALA A 71 -22.20 -5.11 -14.03
C ALA A 71 -21.44 -5.96 -15.06
N PRO A 72 -21.20 -5.45 -16.29
CA PRO A 72 -20.43 -6.18 -17.30
C PRO A 72 -19.01 -6.59 -16.85
N SER A 73 -18.44 -5.84 -15.91
CA SER A 73 -17.12 -6.07 -15.32
C SER A 73 -17.11 -7.10 -14.19
N ARG A 74 -18.26 -7.68 -13.83
CA ARG A 74 -18.32 -8.71 -12.79
C ARG A 74 -17.75 -10.01 -13.31
N VAL A 75 -16.83 -10.59 -12.57
CA VAL A 75 -16.22 -11.89 -12.85
C VAL A 75 -16.37 -12.84 -11.66
N SER A 76 -16.18 -14.13 -11.91
CA SER A 76 -16.06 -15.10 -10.82
C SER A 76 -14.72 -14.91 -10.10
N PRO A 77 -14.70 -14.71 -8.77
CA PRO A 77 -13.46 -14.68 -8.01
C PRO A 77 -12.62 -15.94 -8.23
N PRO A 78 -11.31 -15.84 -8.48
CA PRO A 78 -10.43 -17.02 -8.59
C PRO A 78 -10.19 -17.71 -7.25
N CYS A 79 -10.36 -17.01 -6.12
CA CYS A 79 -10.18 -17.58 -4.78
C CYS A 79 -11.49 -18.10 -4.20
N GLN A 80 -11.52 -19.37 -3.79
CA GLN A 80 -12.65 -19.97 -3.06
C GLN A 80 -12.97 -19.30 -1.71
N TYR A 81 -12.02 -18.54 -1.15
CA TYR A 81 -12.18 -17.82 0.12
C TYR A 81 -12.64 -16.37 -0.05
N ALA A 82 -12.81 -15.90 -1.30
CA ALA A 82 -13.31 -14.56 -1.59
C ALA A 82 -14.68 -14.34 -0.93
N GLY A 83 -14.93 -13.12 -0.45
CA GLY A 83 -16.13 -12.80 0.33
C GLY A 83 -16.01 -13.07 1.83
N LYS A 84 -15.22 -14.08 2.25
CA LYS A 84 -15.00 -14.43 3.66
C LYS A 84 -13.67 -13.87 4.19
N CYS A 85 -12.58 -14.19 3.49
CA CYS A 85 -11.25 -13.71 3.82
C CYS A 85 -11.18 -12.18 3.67
N GLY A 86 -10.61 -11.47 4.65
CA GLY A 86 -10.46 -10.02 4.61
C GLY A 86 -9.30 -9.50 3.76
N GLY A 87 -8.60 -10.39 3.03
CA GLY A 87 -7.37 -10.04 2.32
C GLY A 87 -7.55 -9.48 0.90
N CYS A 88 -8.71 -9.67 0.27
CA CYS A 88 -8.96 -9.21 -1.11
C CYS A 88 -10.37 -8.62 -1.23
N ASP A 89 -10.46 -7.42 -1.79
CA ASP A 89 -11.70 -6.64 -1.86
C ASP A 89 -12.39 -6.73 -3.21
N PHE A 90 -11.62 -6.93 -4.29
CA PHE A 90 -12.06 -6.70 -5.68
C PHE A 90 -11.99 -7.93 -6.59
N GLN A 91 -11.82 -9.14 -6.05
CA GLN A 91 -11.72 -10.36 -6.87
C GLN A 91 -12.95 -10.62 -7.76
N HIS A 92 -14.11 -10.04 -7.43
CA HIS A 92 -15.32 -10.12 -8.24
C HIS A 92 -15.37 -9.11 -9.39
N ILE A 93 -14.31 -8.35 -9.62
CA ILE A 93 -14.19 -7.29 -10.63
C ILE A 93 -13.03 -7.62 -11.57
N ASP A 94 -13.21 -7.49 -12.89
CA ASP A 94 -12.10 -7.62 -13.83
C ASP A 94 -10.97 -6.60 -13.57
N LEU A 95 -9.72 -6.95 -13.91
CA LEU A 95 -8.54 -6.15 -13.56
C LEU A 95 -8.52 -4.76 -14.21
N ALA A 96 -9.01 -4.64 -15.44
CA ALA A 96 -9.04 -3.35 -16.14
C ALA A 96 -9.99 -2.38 -15.42
N THR A 97 -11.13 -2.88 -14.96
CA THR A 97 -12.09 -2.11 -14.18
C THR A 97 -11.56 -1.82 -12.78
N GLN A 98 -10.84 -2.74 -12.12
CA GLN A 98 -10.16 -2.46 -10.84
C GLN A 98 -9.25 -1.23 -10.96
N ARG A 99 -8.43 -1.14 -12.01
CA ARG A 99 -7.53 0.01 -12.24
C ARG A 99 -8.28 1.32 -12.48
N LYS A 100 -9.40 1.29 -13.21
CA LYS A 100 -10.26 2.47 -13.39
C LYS A 100 -10.83 2.96 -12.07
N LEU A 101 -11.38 2.06 -11.25
CA LEU A 101 -11.91 2.39 -9.93
C LEU A 101 -10.83 2.95 -9.00
N LYS A 102 -9.62 2.38 -9.04
CA LYS A 102 -8.45 2.88 -8.31
C LYS A 102 -8.06 4.30 -8.74
N ALA A 103 -8.09 4.60 -10.05
CA ALA A 103 -7.84 5.94 -10.56
C ALA A 103 -8.92 6.94 -10.09
N GLU A 104 -10.19 6.54 -10.12
CA GLU A 104 -11.31 7.33 -9.60
C GLU A 104 -11.13 7.66 -8.12
N ILE A 105 -10.73 6.67 -7.30
CA ILE A 105 -10.45 6.87 -5.87
C ILE A 105 -9.37 7.94 -5.68
N ILE A 106 -8.25 7.87 -6.42
CA ILE A 106 -7.17 8.87 -6.29
C ILE A 106 -7.70 10.26 -6.66
N LYS A 107 -8.37 10.40 -7.82
CA LYS A 107 -8.96 11.67 -8.27
C LYS A 107 -9.93 12.23 -7.22
N GLU A 108 -10.76 11.38 -6.63
CA GLU A 108 -11.70 11.76 -5.56
C GLU A 108 -10.98 12.23 -4.28
N GLN A 109 -9.93 11.51 -3.83
CA GLN A 109 -9.18 11.90 -2.62
C GLN A 109 -8.47 13.25 -2.82
N PHE A 110 -7.82 13.46 -3.96
CA PHE A 110 -7.18 14.73 -4.30
C PHE A 110 -8.19 15.88 -4.35
N MET A 111 -9.34 15.68 -4.97
CA MET A 111 -10.40 16.67 -5.04
C MET A 111 -10.99 16.99 -3.65
N ARG A 112 -11.39 15.96 -2.89
CA ARG A 112 -12.13 16.15 -1.63
C ARG A 112 -11.24 16.58 -0.46
N ILE A 113 -10.07 15.95 -0.31
CA ILE A 113 -9.16 16.16 0.82
C ILE A 113 -8.10 17.19 0.44
N GLY A 114 -7.43 16.99 -0.69
CA GLY A 114 -6.37 17.88 -1.16
C GLY A 114 -6.87 19.23 -1.67
N LYS A 115 -8.15 19.32 -2.06
CA LYS A 115 -8.70 20.47 -2.82
C LYS A 115 -7.92 20.71 -4.13
N ILE A 116 -7.43 19.63 -4.73
CA ILE A 116 -6.62 19.62 -5.94
C ILE A 116 -7.44 18.91 -7.03
N ASP A 117 -7.80 19.65 -8.08
CA ASP A 117 -8.44 19.09 -9.26
C ASP A 117 -7.36 18.62 -10.25
N LEU A 118 -7.06 17.31 -10.22
CA LEU A 118 -6.01 16.71 -11.05
C LEU A 118 -6.24 16.93 -12.56
N PRO A 119 -7.43 16.67 -13.14
CA PRO A 119 -7.73 17.03 -14.52
C PRO A 119 -7.49 18.51 -14.86
N LEU A 120 -7.86 19.43 -13.95
CA LEU A 120 -7.70 20.87 -14.17
C LEU A 120 -6.24 21.31 -14.14
N LEU A 121 -5.37 20.54 -13.48
CA LEU A 121 -3.90 20.66 -13.56
C LEU A 121 -3.29 19.95 -14.78
N GLY A 122 -4.11 19.35 -15.65
CA GLY A 122 -3.65 18.63 -16.84
C GLY A 122 -3.24 17.18 -16.61
N PHE A 123 -3.53 16.60 -15.44
CA PHE A 123 -3.25 15.20 -15.16
C PHE A 123 -4.42 14.30 -15.58
N ASP A 124 -4.21 13.52 -16.64
CA ASP A 124 -5.07 12.37 -16.94
C ASP A 124 -4.56 11.13 -16.20
N LEU A 125 -4.87 11.05 -14.91
CA LEU A 125 -4.36 9.99 -14.06
C LEU A 125 -4.99 8.63 -14.41
N GLU A 126 -4.13 7.70 -14.80
CA GLU A 126 -4.41 6.27 -14.92
C GLU A 126 -3.57 5.46 -13.91
N VAL A 127 -4.03 4.25 -13.60
CA VAL A 127 -3.29 3.29 -12.79
C VAL A 127 -2.62 2.31 -13.74
N ASN A 128 -1.30 2.30 -13.73
CA ASN A 128 -0.48 1.46 -14.59
C ASN A 128 -0.55 -0.01 -14.13
N GLU A 129 -0.71 -0.91 -15.09
CA GLU A 129 -0.58 -2.35 -14.86
C GLU A 129 0.87 -2.71 -14.52
N VAL A 130 1.05 -3.69 -13.64
CA VAL A 130 2.37 -4.18 -13.24
C VAL A 130 2.35 -5.71 -13.28
N GLU A 131 3.39 -6.30 -13.88
CA GLU A 131 3.52 -7.76 -13.95
C GLU A 131 3.51 -8.37 -12.54
N PRO A 132 2.75 -9.45 -12.31
CA PRO A 132 2.08 -10.28 -13.30
C PRO A 132 0.71 -9.73 -13.73
N THR A 133 0.46 -9.71 -15.05
CA THR A 133 -0.74 -9.10 -15.66
C THR A 133 -2.05 -9.84 -15.36
N ASP A 134 -1.98 -11.11 -14.92
CA ASP A 134 -3.15 -11.86 -14.44
C ASP A 134 -3.56 -11.48 -13.00
N GLY A 135 -2.77 -10.65 -12.31
CA GLY A 135 -3.04 -10.18 -10.96
C GLY A 135 -2.89 -11.24 -9.87
N LEU A 136 -2.27 -12.39 -10.18
CA LEU A 136 -2.08 -13.52 -9.26
C LEU A 136 -0.60 -13.69 -8.89
N HIS A 137 -0.30 -14.48 -7.86
CA HIS A 137 1.07 -14.89 -7.51
C HIS A 137 2.13 -13.77 -7.44
N TRP A 138 1.72 -12.60 -6.98
CA TRP A 138 2.59 -11.43 -6.87
C TRP A 138 3.16 -11.23 -5.47
N ARG A 139 2.49 -11.77 -4.44
CA ARG A 139 2.75 -11.47 -3.04
C ARG A 139 3.86 -12.34 -2.45
N THR A 140 4.99 -11.72 -2.16
CA THR A 140 6.22 -12.37 -1.66
C THR A 140 6.41 -12.26 -0.14
N ARG A 141 5.52 -11.54 0.54
CA ARG A 141 5.50 -11.40 2.01
C ARG A 141 4.11 -11.66 2.54
N MET A 142 3.98 -12.62 3.44
CA MET A 142 2.72 -12.95 4.10
C MET A 142 2.93 -13.18 5.59
N ASP A 143 1.95 -12.74 6.37
CA ASP A 143 1.92 -12.94 7.82
C ASP A 143 0.55 -13.52 8.19
N PHE A 144 0.52 -14.85 8.31
CA PHE A 144 -0.68 -15.63 8.56
C PHE A 144 -1.04 -15.63 10.05
N ALA A 145 -2.34 -15.45 10.33
CA ALA A 145 -2.89 -15.75 11.64
C ALA A 145 -3.02 -17.26 11.80
N VAL A 146 -2.96 -17.76 13.04
CA VAL A 146 -3.24 -19.16 13.35
C VAL A 146 -4.59 -19.23 14.07
N SER A 147 -5.48 -20.10 13.58
CA SER A 147 -6.78 -20.36 14.18
C SER A 147 -6.64 -21.13 15.51
N PRO A 148 -7.70 -21.20 16.34
CA PRO A 148 -7.74 -22.11 17.49
C PRO A 148 -7.49 -23.59 17.13
N GLY A 149 -7.83 -23.99 15.89
CA GLY A 149 -7.56 -25.32 15.35
C GLY A 149 -6.11 -25.55 14.90
N GLY A 150 -5.23 -24.57 15.06
CA GLY A 150 -3.82 -24.65 14.69
C GLY A 150 -3.57 -24.53 13.19
N LYS A 151 -4.50 -23.94 12.44
CA LYS A 151 -4.41 -23.77 10.98
C LYS A 151 -4.14 -22.33 10.61
N ILE A 152 -3.36 -22.13 9.53
CA ILE A 152 -3.09 -20.79 9.04
C ILE A 152 -4.31 -20.22 8.31
N GLY A 153 -4.44 -18.90 8.38
CA GLY A 153 -5.52 -18.17 7.74
C GLY A 153 -5.31 -16.67 7.81
N PHE A 154 -6.36 -15.95 7.42
CA PHE A 154 -6.45 -14.50 7.59
C PHE A 154 -7.73 -14.15 8.33
N PHE A 155 -7.71 -13.03 9.03
CA PHE A 155 -8.93 -12.51 9.63
C PHE A 155 -9.97 -12.22 8.56
N GLY A 156 -11.23 -12.57 8.87
CA GLY A 156 -12.37 -12.12 8.09
C GLY A 156 -12.46 -10.59 8.09
N ALA A 157 -13.09 -10.02 7.07
CA ALA A 157 -13.22 -8.57 6.99
C ALA A 157 -13.96 -8.01 8.21
N ARG A 158 -13.30 -7.10 8.93
CA ARG A 158 -13.82 -6.53 10.19
C ARG A 158 -14.23 -7.58 11.23
N SER A 159 -13.54 -8.72 11.22
CA SER A 159 -13.74 -9.82 12.16
C SER A 159 -12.42 -10.18 12.83
N ASN A 160 -12.50 -10.72 14.05
CA ASN A 160 -11.37 -11.36 14.72
C ASN A 160 -11.37 -12.89 14.50
N GLU A 161 -12.28 -13.39 13.68
CA GLU A 161 -12.32 -14.79 13.28
C GLU A 161 -11.32 -15.05 12.17
N VAL A 162 -10.50 -16.10 12.33
CA VAL A 162 -9.55 -16.54 11.33
C VAL A 162 -10.27 -17.44 10.32
N VAL A 163 -10.31 -17.00 9.08
CA VAL A 163 -10.71 -17.83 7.94
C VAL A 163 -9.53 -18.73 7.60
N GLU A 164 -9.61 -19.99 7.98
CA GLU A 164 -8.63 -21.01 7.63
C GLU A 164 -8.56 -21.18 6.11
N ILE A 165 -7.34 -21.27 5.58
CA ILE A 165 -7.10 -21.41 4.14
C ILE A 165 -6.18 -22.58 3.85
N SER A 166 -6.43 -23.25 2.72
CA SER A 166 -5.55 -24.26 2.12
C SER A 166 -4.67 -23.71 1.00
N GLN A 167 -4.99 -22.53 0.48
CA GLN A 167 -4.29 -21.89 -0.64
C GLN A 167 -4.58 -20.39 -0.66
N CYS A 168 -3.69 -19.61 -1.26
CA CYS A 168 -3.88 -18.19 -1.49
C CYS A 168 -3.40 -17.82 -2.89
N VAL A 169 -4.31 -17.47 -3.79
CA VAL A 169 -4.01 -17.26 -5.22
C VAL A 169 -3.16 -16.01 -5.50
N ILE A 170 -3.09 -15.05 -4.57
CA ILE A 170 -2.19 -13.90 -4.70
C ILE A 170 -0.78 -14.18 -4.15
N ALA A 171 -0.61 -15.25 -3.38
CA ALA A 171 0.69 -15.62 -2.82
C ALA A 171 1.61 -16.14 -3.92
N ASP A 172 2.88 -15.75 -3.86
CA ASP A 172 3.93 -16.33 -4.69
C ASP A 172 3.93 -17.86 -4.53
N GLU A 173 3.93 -18.59 -5.65
CA GLU A 173 3.80 -20.05 -5.64
C GLU A 173 4.89 -20.75 -4.82
N ARG A 174 6.09 -20.16 -4.79
CA ARG A 174 7.24 -20.68 -4.03
C ARG A 174 6.99 -20.70 -2.52
N MET A 175 6.02 -19.91 -2.03
CA MET A 175 5.60 -19.94 -0.63
C MET A 175 4.98 -21.27 -0.21
N ASN A 176 4.43 -22.03 -1.16
CA ASN A 176 3.76 -23.32 -0.94
C ASN A 176 2.74 -23.27 0.22
N VAL A 177 1.75 -22.37 0.10
CA VAL A 177 0.72 -22.15 1.14
C VAL A 177 0.01 -23.45 1.53
N GLY A 178 -0.18 -24.38 0.58
CA GLY A 178 -0.79 -25.69 0.86
C GLY A 178 0.00 -26.52 1.86
N GLU A 179 1.33 -26.56 1.74
CA GLU A 179 2.18 -27.26 2.72
C GLU A 179 2.12 -26.59 4.09
N LEU A 180 2.14 -25.26 4.14
CA LEU A 180 2.02 -24.51 5.40
C LEU A 180 0.66 -24.74 6.07
N ALA A 181 -0.42 -24.83 5.29
CA ALA A 181 -1.78 -25.11 5.77
C ALA A 181 -1.97 -26.56 6.23
N ALA A 182 -1.22 -27.51 5.66
CA ALA A 182 -1.25 -28.90 6.09
C ALA A 182 -0.65 -29.09 7.50
N ARG A 183 0.31 -28.24 7.90
CA ARG A 183 0.93 -28.27 9.23
C ARG A 183 -0.05 -27.90 10.36
N SER A 184 0.35 -28.20 11.59
CA SER A 184 -0.35 -27.75 12.80
C SER A 184 0.55 -26.77 13.56
N TRP A 185 0.00 -25.62 13.88
CA TRP A 185 0.69 -24.50 14.50
C TRP A 185 0.10 -24.22 15.89
N LYS A 186 0.89 -23.60 16.78
CA LYS A 186 0.36 -23.14 18.07
C LYS A 186 -0.58 -21.95 17.82
N SER A 187 -1.74 -21.94 18.47
CA SER A 187 -2.82 -20.98 18.23
C SER A 187 -2.49 -19.52 18.57
N ASP A 188 -1.44 -19.27 19.36
CA ASP A 188 -0.93 -17.94 19.68
C ASP A 188 0.19 -17.47 18.73
N ALA A 189 0.54 -18.29 17.74
CA ALA A 189 1.62 -17.99 16.81
C ALA A 189 1.16 -17.12 15.63
N ARG A 190 2.12 -16.38 15.07
CA ARG A 190 2.07 -15.83 13.71
C ARG A 190 3.00 -16.64 12.83
N VAL A 191 2.59 -16.93 11.60
CA VAL A 191 3.46 -17.59 10.62
C VAL A 191 3.81 -16.59 9.54
N GLU A 192 5.05 -16.14 9.57
CA GLU A 192 5.58 -15.13 8.66
C GLU A 192 6.37 -15.83 7.56
N VAL A 193 6.12 -15.47 6.30
CA VAL A 193 6.80 -16.10 5.17
C VAL A 193 7.27 -15.04 4.18
N ALA A 194 8.52 -15.17 3.78
CA ALA A 194 9.18 -14.29 2.84
C ALA A 194 9.81 -15.08 1.71
N VAL A 195 9.51 -14.68 0.47
CA VAL A 195 10.10 -15.20 -0.76
C VAL A 195 10.98 -14.11 -1.37
N SER A 196 12.25 -14.39 -1.61
CA SER A 196 13.18 -13.40 -2.17
C SER A 196 13.20 -13.40 -3.70
N SER A 197 13.74 -12.34 -4.29
CA SER A 197 14.03 -12.31 -5.73
C SER A 197 15.03 -13.40 -6.17
N THR A 198 15.86 -13.93 -5.25
CA THR A 198 16.81 -15.03 -5.50
C THR A 198 16.20 -16.43 -5.25
N SER A 199 14.87 -16.50 -5.05
CA SER A 199 14.12 -17.74 -4.78
C SER A 199 14.42 -18.39 -3.43
N GLU A 200 14.97 -17.64 -2.48
CA GLU A 200 15.04 -18.09 -1.09
C GLU A 200 13.67 -17.96 -0.44
N VAL A 201 13.28 -18.96 0.36
CA VAL A 201 12.03 -18.94 1.13
C VAL A 201 12.38 -19.04 2.60
N SER A 202 11.99 -18.04 3.39
CA SER A 202 12.15 -18.02 4.83
C SER A 202 10.78 -18.13 5.50
N VAL A 203 10.66 -19.07 6.44
CA VAL A 203 9.45 -19.29 7.25
C VAL A 203 9.81 -19.05 8.70
N MET A 204 9.10 -18.12 9.32
CA MET A 204 9.28 -17.73 10.71
C MET A 204 7.99 -17.93 11.48
N ARG A 205 8.13 -18.15 12.79
CA ARG A 205 7.03 -18.26 13.73
C ARG A 205 7.24 -17.29 14.88
N SER A 206 6.47 -16.21 14.90
CA SER A 206 6.57 -15.13 15.89
C SER A 206 8.04 -14.70 16.10
N GLY A 207 8.72 -14.35 15.00
CA GLY A 207 10.13 -13.96 15.02
C GLY A 207 11.18 -15.09 15.12
N ARG A 208 10.79 -16.36 15.25
CA ARG A 208 11.73 -17.50 15.32
C ARG A 208 11.80 -18.25 13.99
N SER A 209 13.00 -18.46 13.45
CA SER A 209 13.16 -19.26 12.24
C SER A 209 12.65 -20.69 12.42
N ILE A 210 11.83 -21.14 11.47
CA ILE A 210 11.33 -22.51 11.36
C ILE A 210 12.06 -23.25 10.24
N SER A 211 12.21 -22.60 9.08
CA SER A 211 12.93 -23.15 7.93
C SER A 211 13.41 -22.03 7.01
N GLY A 212 14.43 -22.33 6.21
CA GLY A 212 15.03 -21.35 5.31
C GLY A 212 16.02 -20.42 6.02
N PRO A 213 16.58 -19.44 5.29
CA PRO A 213 17.61 -18.59 5.84
C PRO A 213 17.03 -17.51 6.77
N THR A 214 17.83 -17.09 7.75
CA THR A 214 17.49 -15.97 8.66
C THR A 214 17.79 -14.60 8.08
N GLN A 215 18.40 -14.56 6.89
CA GLN A 215 18.52 -13.38 6.05
C GLN A 215 18.31 -13.81 4.60
N ILE A 216 17.55 -13.03 3.84
CA ILE A 216 17.28 -13.28 2.42
C ILE A 216 17.94 -12.21 1.55
N VAL A 217 18.19 -12.56 0.30
CA VAL A 217 18.82 -11.66 -0.68
C VAL A 217 17.81 -11.17 -1.70
N GLU A 218 17.65 -9.86 -1.77
CA GLU A 218 16.86 -9.19 -2.79
C GLU A 218 17.77 -8.51 -3.83
N GLN A 219 17.36 -8.53 -5.10
CA GLN A 219 18.09 -7.99 -6.23
C GLN A 219 17.23 -6.97 -6.95
N VAL A 220 17.67 -5.72 -6.98
CA VAL A 220 16.92 -4.62 -7.61
C VAL A 220 17.86 -3.71 -8.38
N GLY A 221 17.68 -3.63 -9.70
CA GLY A 221 18.47 -2.74 -10.55
C GLY A 221 19.99 -2.95 -10.42
N GLY A 222 20.44 -4.18 -10.18
CA GLY A 222 21.84 -4.53 -9.95
C GLY A 222 22.39 -4.19 -8.56
N ASN A 223 21.53 -3.87 -7.59
CA ASN A 223 21.89 -3.77 -6.17
C ASN A 223 21.42 -5.03 -5.44
N SER A 224 22.25 -5.51 -4.52
CA SER A 224 21.96 -6.68 -3.67
C SER A 224 21.69 -6.23 -2.24
N PHE A 225 20.56 -6.67 -1.67
CA PHE A 225 20.13 -6.33 -0.32
C PHE A 225 20.00 -7.62 0.48
N LYS A 226 20.93 -7.84 1.41
CA LYS A 226 20.84 -8.95 2.37
C LYS A 226 20.09 -8.48 3.61
N ILE A 227 18.82 -8.86 3.72
CA ILE A 227 17.88 -8.30 4.70
C ILE A 227 17.28 -9.40 5.58
N SER A 228 16.93 -9.05 6.80
CA SER A 228 16.10 -9.85 7.69
C SER A 228 14.69 -10.02 7.11
N PRO A 229 14.10 -11.24 7.10
CA PRO A 229 12.77 -11.48 6.54
C PRO A 229 11.63 -10.66 7.17
N GLU A 230 11.76 -10.30 8.44
CA GLU A 230 10.80 -9.52 9.22
C GLU A 230 10.84 -8.00 8.95
N VAL A 231 11.89 -7.51 8.31
CA VAL A 231 12.01 -6.09 7.95
C VAL A 231 11.07 -5.78 6.79
N PHE A 232 10.49 -4.57 6.81
CA PHE A 232 9.65 -4.12 5.73
C PHE A 232 10.36 -4.22 4.37
N TRP A 233 9.72 -4.90 3.45
CA TRP A 233 10.08 -4.98 2.05
C TRP A 233 8.81 -4.93 1.22
N GLN A 234 8.91 -4.40 0.01
CA GLN A 234 7.77 -4.30 -0.90
C GLN A 234 7.19 -5.70 -1.14
N SER A 235 5.91 -5.89 -0.79
CA SER A 235 5.30 -7.23 -0.77
C SER A 235 5.02 -7.78 -2.17
N HIS A 236 5.09 -6.95 -3.21
CA HIS A 236 4.88 -7.36 -4.60
C HIS A 236 6.21 -7.57 -5.30
N LYS A 237 6.39 -8.72 -5.98
CA LYS A 237 7.68 -9.11 -6.59
C LYS A 237 8.27 -8.06 -7.54
N SER A 238 7.43 -7.34 -8.27
CA SER A 238 7.85 -6.29 -9.21
C SER A 238 7.89 -4.88 -8.59
N ALA A 239 7.36 -4.69 -7.38
CA ALA A 239 7.26 -3.36 -6.77
C ALA A 239 8.63 -2.67 -6.58
N PRO A 240 9.69 -3.34 -6.08
CA PRO A 240 10.98 -2.67 -5.90
C PRO A 240 11.51 -2.05 -7.19
N VAL A 241 11.45 -2.78 -8.31
CA VAL A 241 11.93 -2.29 -9.61
C VAL A 241 11.03 -1.19 -10.15
N THR A 242 9.70 -1.40 -10.11
CA THR A 242 8.71 -0.44 -10.61
C THR A 242 8.80 0.91 -9.88
N LEU A 243 8.84 0.89 -8.55
CA LEU A 243 8.86 2.11 -7.74
C LEU A 243 10.21 2.83 -7.82
N VAL A 244 11.32 2.10 -7.80
CA VAL A 244 12.65 2.71 -8.02
C VAL A 244 12.69 3.42 -9.37
N LYS A 245 12.25 2.75 -10.45
CA LYS A 245 12.23 3.36 -11.79
C LYS A 245 11.34 4.61 -11.83
N ALA A 246 10.13 4.51 -11.27
CA ALA A 246 9.18 5.62 -11.24
C ALA A 246 9.69 6.83 -10.44
N ALA A 247 10.29 6.59 -9.28
CA ALA A 247 10.80 7.64 -8.41
C ALA A 247 12.05 8.32 -9.01
N LEU A 248 13.03 7.54 -9.50
CA LEU A 248 14.26 8.08 -10.11
C LEU A 248 13.95 8.93 -11.35
N ALA A 249 12.99 8.51 -12.16
CA ALA A 249 12.55 9.28 -13.33
C ALA A 249 12.07 10.71 -12.99
N GLN A 250 11.65 10.95 -11.74
CA GLN A 250 11.18 12.24 -11.27
C GLN A 250 12.23 13.04 -10.49
N LEU A 251 13.23 12.37 -9.89
CA LEU A 251 14.21 13.02 -9.02
C LEU A 251 15.14 13.98 -9.78
N GLY A 252 15.60 13.58 -10.97
CA GLY A 252 16.56 14.36 -11.75
C GLY A 252 17.87 14.59 -10.98
N VAL A 253 18.52 13.49 -10.57
CA VAL A 253 19.75 13.50 -9.77
C VAL A 253 20.91 14.10 -10.58
N LYS A 254 21.70 14.94 -9.91
CA LYS A 254 22.94 15.54 -10.36
C LYS A 254 24.08 15.02 -9.50
N GLY A 255 25.27 14.94 -10.09
CA GLY A 255 26.41 14.28 -9.45
C GLY A 255 26.86 14.88 -8.11
N ASN A 256 26.53 16.13 -7.79
CA ASN A 256 26.92 16.83 -6.57
C ASN A 256 25.74 17.08 -5.60
N ASP A 257 24.62 16.39 -5.79
CA ASP A 257 23.47 16.52 -4.92
C ASP A 257 23.67 15.92 -3.54
N HIS A 258 23.08 16.56 -2.54
CA HIS A 258 22.71 15.93 -1.28
C HIS A 258 21.25 15.47 -1.35
N VAL A 259 21.04 14.16 -1.37
CA VAL A 259 19.71 13.54 -1.39
C VAL A 259 19.32 13.05 0.00
N CYS A 260 18.11 13.37 0.46
CA CYS A 260 17.53 12.75 1.65
C CYS A 260 16.53 11.66 1.24
N ASP A 261 16.71 10.46 1.78
CA ASP A 261 15.78 9.33 1.68
C ASP A 261 15.10 9.17 3.06
N LEU A 262 13.84 9.58 3.15
CA LEU A 262 13.06 9.60 4.39
C LEU A 262 12.17 8.37 4.47
N TYR A 263 12.08 7.77 5.66
CA TYR A 263 11.42 6.46 5.84
C TYR A 263 12.11 5.40 4.98
N SER A 264 13.45 5.46 4.96
CA SER A 264 14.26 4.80 3.93
C SER A 264 14.24 3.27 4.01
N GLY A 265 13.75 2.69 5.10
CA GLY A 265 13.86 1.25 5.37
C GLY A 265 15.31 0.79 5.25
N VAL A 266 15.53 -0.25 4.43
CA VAL A 266 16.86 -0.79 4.14
C VAL A 266 17.65 0.00 3.08
N GLY A 267 17.08 1.09 2.56
CA GLY A 267 17.69 1.98 1.57
C GLY A 267 17.50 1.53 0.12
N LEU A 268 16.31 1.03 -0.21
CA LEU A 268 15.94 0.61 -1.58
C LEU A 268 16.22 1.72 -2.61
N PHE A 269 15.69 2.93 -2.36
CA PHE A 269 15.86 4.07 -3.25
C PHE A 269 17.27 4.64 -3.18
N ALA A 270 17.81 4.83 -1.98
CA ALA A 270 19.19 5.28 -1.77
C ALA A 270 20.22 4.48 -2.58
N ALA A 271 20.12 3.15 -2.63
CA ALA A 271 21.04 2.31 -3.39
C ALA A 271 20.95 2.52 -4.91
N ALA A 272 19.77 2.89 -5.43
CA ALA A 272 19.61 3.23 -6.84
C ALA A 272 20.14 4.65 -7.13
N ILE A 273 19.79 5.62 -6.28
CA ILE A 273 20.24 7.02 -6.38
C ILE A 273 21.77 7.10 -6.33
N LEU A 274 22.41 6.28 -5.51
CA LEU A 274 23.87 6.26 -5.36
C LEU A 274 24.62 5.98 -6.67
N LYS A 275 23.97 5.32 -7.65
CA LYS A 275 24.55 5.06 -8.98
C LYS A 275 24.56 6.29 -9.88
N GLU A 276 23.73 7.29 -9.59
CA GLU A 276 23.61 8.54 -10.35
C GLU A 276 24.44 9.68 -9.74
N LEU A 277 24.86 9.53 -8.48
CA LEU A 277 25.72 10.49 -7.79
C LEU A 277 27.18 10.36 -8.24
N GLY A 278 27.86 11.50 -8.34
CA GLY A 278 29.31 11.57 -8.51
C GLY A 278 30.02 11.63 -7.16
N ASP A 279 31.35 11.81 -7.19
CA ASP A 279 32.21 11.80 -6.00
C ASP A 279 31.86 12.87 -4.94
N GLN A 280 31.18 13.94 -5.36
CA GLN A 280 30.75 15.05 -4.48
C GLN A 280 29.29 14.92 -4.02
N GLY A 281 28.58 13.90 -4.49
CA GLY A 281 27.20 13.63 -4.10
C GLY A 281 27.12 12.92 -2.75
N PHE A 282 26.02 13.10 -2.03
CA PHE A 282 25.84 12.58 -0.68
C PHE A 282 24.41 12.12 -0.44
N ILE A 283 24.21 11.03 0.30
CA ILE A 283 22.87 10.56 0.70
C ILE A 283 22.72 10.58 2.23
N THR A 284 21.61 11.09 2.71
CA THR A 284 21.17 10.92 4.10
C THR A 284 19.90 10.09 4.16
N LEU A 285 20.00 8.90 4.76
CA LEU A 285 18.88 8.04 5.08
C LEU A 285 18.35 8.37 6.47
N ILE A 286 17.03 8.39 6.64
CA ILE A 286 16.38 8.51 7.95
C ILE A 286 15.37 7.38 8.13
N GLU A 287 15.63 6.50 9.10
CA GLU A 287 14.79 5.34 9.40
C GLU A 287 14.68 5.11 10.91
N SER A 288 13.47 4.77 11.37
CA SER A 288 13.16 4.55 12.78
C SER A 288 13.27 3.08 13.21
N ASP A 289 13.00 2.13 12.31
CA ASP A 289 13.06 0.71 12.58
C ASP A 289 14.51 0.24 12.78
N LYS A 290 14.74 -0.40 13.92
CA LYS A 290 16.10 -0.77 14.34
C LYS A 290 16.69 -1.85 13.43
N ASN A 291 15.87 -2.80 12.99
CA ASN A 291 16.32 -3.93 12.19
C ASN A 291 16.63 -3.48 10.76
N ALA A 292 15.76 -2.63 10.18
CA ALA A 292 15.98 -1.98 8.90
C ALA A 292 17.28 -1.17 8.88
N VAL A 293 17.55 -0.39 9.94
CA VAL A 293 18.82 0.37 10.06
C VAL A 293 20.04 -0.55 10.15
N VAL A 294 19.95 -1.65 10.89
CA VAL A 294 21.04 -2.64 10.98
C VAL A 294 21.35 -3.22 9.60
N ASP A 295 20.32 -3.55 8.81
CA ASP A 295 20.51 -4.08 7.47
C ASP A 295 20.98 -3.01 6.47
N ALA A 296 20.44 -1.80 6.53
CA ALA A 296 20.91 -0.67 5.74
C ALA A 296 22.41 -0.41 5.98
N ARG A 297 22.88 -0.45 7.23
CA ARG A 297 24.31 -0.28 7.54
C ARG A 297 25.18 -1.35 6.88
N LYS A 298 24.68 -2.58 6.70
CA LYS A 298 25.40 -3.63 5.95
C LYS A 298 25.42 -3.32 4.45
N VAL A 299 24.29 -2.89 3.89
CA VAL A 299 24.16 -2.51 2.46
C VAL A 299 25.14 -1.38 2.12
N PHE A 300 25.28 -0.39 2.99
CA PHE A 300 26.10 0.80 2.76
C PHE A 300 27.45 0.81 3.48
N ALA A 301 27.92 -0.32 4.03
CA ALA A 301 29.11 -0.39 4.89
C ALA A 301 30.38 0.22 4.26
N ASN A 302 30.54 0.08 2.93
CA ASN A 302 31.70 0.56 2.19
C ASN A 302 31.44 1.87 1.43
N LYS A 303 30.41 2.64 1.82
CA LYS A 303 30.03 3.89 1.17
C LYS A 303 30.32 5.07 2.10
N ASN A 304 31.33 5.86 1.74
CA ASN A 304 31.76 7.04 2.50
C ASN A 304 30.82 8.25 2.32
N ASN A 305 30.02 8.26 1.24
CA ASN A 305 29.08 9.33 0.91
C ASN A 305 27.62 9.01 1.30
N VAL A 306 27.44 8.10 2.26
CA VAL A 306 26.12 7.73 2.80
C VAL A 306 26.11 7.90 4.31
N LYS A 307 25.10 8.60 4.84
CA LYS A 307 24.85 8.74 6.28
C LYS A 307 23.49 8.17 6.63
N ILE A 308 23.41 7.35 7.68
CA ILE A 308 22.15 6.79 8.18
C ILE A 308 21.87 7.38 9.56
N LEU A 309 20.73 8.09 9.67
CA LEU A 309 20.20 8.61 10.92
C LEU A 309 19.09 7.70 11.42
N GLN A 310 19.29 7.13 12.61
CA GLN A 310 18.29 6.26 13.23
C GLN A 310 17.33 7.08 14.10
N GLY A 311 16.05 7.05 13.79
CA GLY A 311 14.99 7.69 14.57
C GLY A 311 13.81 8.14 13.72
N LEU A 312 12.79 8.70 14.39
CA LEU A 312 11.63 9.26 13.69
C LEU A 312 12.06 10.41 12.77
N VAL A 313 11.51 10.45 11.56
CA VAL A 313 11.82 11.50 10.57
C VAL A 313 11.64 12.90 11.15
N ALA A 314 10.51 13.15 11.84
CA ALA A 314 10.22 14.42 12.49
C ALA A 314 11.27 14.87 13.54
N GLN A 315 12.01 13.91 14.13
CA GLN A 315 13.05 14.18 15.12
C GLN A 315 14.44 14.33 14.51
N GLN A 316 14.74 13.57 13.45
CA GLN A 316 16.08 13.53 12.84
C GLN A 316 16.27 14.56 11.72
N LEU A 317 15.21 14.87 10.95
CA LEU A 317 15.29 15.79 9.82
C LEU A 317 15.82 17.19 10.20
N PRO A 318 15.50 17.79 11.37
CA PRO A 318 16.09 19.08 11.79
C PRO A 318 17.63 19.12 11.91
N ILE A 319 18.28 17.95 12.01
CA ILE A 319 19.74 17.83 12.08
C ILE A 319 20.36 18.01 10.68
N VAL A 320 19.62 17.66 9.63
CA VAL A 320 20.03 17.82 8.24
C VAL A 320 20.12 19.30 7.90
N LYS A 321 21.24 19.73 7.30
CA LYS A 321 21.51 21.14 7.00
C LYS A 321 21.27 21.53 5.55
N ARG A 322 21.26 20.54 4.65
CA ARG A 322 21.07 20.70 3.22
C ARG A 322 20.39 19.45 2.69
N ALA A 323 19.48 19.63 1.74
CA ALA A 323 18.98 18.57 0.89
C ALA A 323 18.59 19.23 -0.43
N ASP A 324 19.26 18.87 -1.51
CA ASP A 324 18.90 19.36 -2.84
C ASP A 324 17.72 18.56 -3.39
N LEU A 325 17.62 17.28 -3.01
CA LEU A 325 16.53 16.36 -3.30
C LEU A 325 15.99 15.70 -2.04
N ILE A 326 14.69 15.45 -2.01
CA ILE A 326 14.06 14.62 -0.97
C ILE A 326 13.20 13.55 -1.63
N LEU A 327 13.44 12.30 -1.27
CA LEU A 327 12.55 11.17 -1.52
C LEU A 327 11.92 10.73 -0.20
N LEU A 328 10.63 10.41 -0.20
CA LEU A 328 9.95 9.88 0.97
C LEU A 328 8.97 8.77 0.60
N ASP A 329 8.95 7.71 1.40
CA ASP A 329 8.01 6.58 1.34
C ASP A 329 7.36 6.35 2.73
N PRO A 330 6.51 7.29 3.21
CA PRO A 330 5.97 7.25 4.56
C PRO A 330 4.95 6.12 4.77
N PRO A 331 4.64 5.77 6.04
CA PRO A 331 3.55 4.86 6.34
C PRO A 331 2.19 5.39 5.87
N ARG A 332 1.14 4.57 5.91
CA ARG A 332 -0.24 4.91 5.49
C ARG A 332 -0.81 6.20 6.07
N THR A 333 -0.30 6.66 7.22
CA THR A 333 -0.70 7.94 7.82
C THR A 333 -0.20 9.15 7.04
N GLY A 334 0.76 8.98 6.12
CA GLY A 334 1.51 10.03 5.45
C GLY A 334 2.66 10.59 6.30
N ALA A 335 3.39 11.55 5.73
CA ALA A 335 4.47 12.27 6.39
C ALA A 335 3.95 13.30 7.41
N GLY A 336 2.80 13.91 7.10
CA GLY A 336 2.15 14.88 7.96
C GLY A 336 2.81 16.27 7.95
N GLU A 337 2.04 17.26 8.39
CA GLU A 337 2.37 18.69 8.24
C GLU A 337 3.71 19.08 8.87
N VAL A 338 4.07 18.50 10.02
CA VAL A 338 5.34 18.78 10.72
C VAL A 338 6.54 18.41 9.84
N VAL A 339 6.53 17.22 9.25
CA VAL A 339 7.62 16.74 8.41
C VAL A 339 7.69 17.54 7.11
N ILE A 340 6.54 17.79 6.47
CA ILE A 340 6.47 18.62 5.26
C ILE A 340 7.09 20.01 5.51
N LYS A 341 6.72 20.69 6.59
CA LYS A 341 7.30 22.00 6.96
C LYS A 341 8.80 21.94 7.22
N GLN A 342 9.32 20.84 7.76
CA GLN A 342 10.76 20.64 7.95
C GLN A 342 11.48 20.43 6.61
N MET A 343 10.92 19.63 5.70
CA MET A 343 11.44 19.39 4.35
C MET A 343 11.59 20.70 3.57
N ILE A 344 10.56 21.54 3.58
CA ILE A 344 10.55 22.80 2.82
C ILE A 344 11.61 23.79 3.31
N LYS A 345 11.98 23.77 4.60
CA LYS A 345 13.07 24.62 5.13
C LYS A 345 14.43 24.33 4.48
N LEU A 346 14.63 23.11 3.99
CA LEU A 346 15.84 22.71 3.25
C LEU A 346 15.83 23.24 1.81
N LYS A 347 14.70 23.78 1.33
CA LYS A 347 14.47 24.30 -0.02
C LYS A 347 14.91 23.30 -1.12
N PRO A 348 14.50 22.02 -1.04
CA PRO A 348 14.85 21.06 -2.08
C PRO A 348 14.28 21.50 -3.43
N ARG A 349 15.05 21.31 -4.50
CA ARG A 349 14.59 21.63 -5.86
C ARG A 349 13.54 20.64 -6.36
N LYS A 350 13.51 19.43 -5.78
CA LYS A 350 12.55 18.38 -6.10
C LYS A 350 12.27 17.52 -4.87
N ILE A 351 10.99 17.20 -4.68
CA ILE A 351 10.50 16.23 -3.71
C ILE A 351 9.78 15.12 -4.48
N VAL A 352 10.11 13.86 -4.21
CA VAL A 352 9.43 12.69 -4.78
C VAL A 352 8.81 11.86 -3.67
N TYR A 353 7.49 11.77 -3.67
CA TYR A 353 6.68 11.12 -2.66
C TYR A 353 6.13 9.81 -3.22
N VAL A 354 6.49 8.69 -2.60
CA VAL A 354 5.90 7.36 -2.84
C VAL A 354 4.84 7.11 -1.77
N ALA A 355 3.63 6.71 -2.15
CA ALA A 355 2.52 6.61 -1.21
C ALA A 355 1.58 5.44 -1.51
N CYS A 356 1.31 4.64 -0.49
CA CYS A 356 0.33 3.55 -0.52
C CYS A 356 -1.09 3.96 -0.08
N ASP A 357 -1.27 5.21 0.39
CA ASP A 357 -2.56 5.77 0.80
C ASP A 357 -2.84 7.11 0.07
N PRO A 358 -3.84 7.16 -0.83
CA PRO A 358 -4.11 8.35 -1.63
C PRO A 358 -4.71 9.50 -0.81
N ALA A 359 -5.37 9.22 0.32
CA ALA A 359 -5.95 10.26 1.18
C ALA A 359 -4.86 11.03 1.93
N ALA A 360 -3.89 10.32 2.49
CA ALA A 360 -2.71 10.90 3.11
C ALA A 360 -1.86 11.67 2.10
N LEU A 361 -1.64 11.10 0.90
CA LEU A 361 -0.93 11.78 -0.18
C LEU A 361 -1.64 13.09 -0.57
N ALA A 362 -2.96 13.07 -0.76
CA ALA A 362 -3.73 14.27 -1.11
C ALA A 362 -3.60 15.39 -0.06
N ARG A 363 -3.70 15.04 1.23
CA ARG A 363 -3.55 15.99 2.34
C ARG A 363 -2.14 16.58 2.40
N ASP A 364 -1.11 15.75 2.27
CA ASP A 364 0.28 16.19 2.32
C ASP A 364 0.62 17.01 1.06
N SER A 365 0.07 16.66 -0.10
CA SER A 365 0.17 17.44 -1.36
C SER A 365 -0.39 18.85 -1.19
N LYS A 366 -1.56 18.98 -0.55
CA LYS A 366 -2.11 20.29 -0.21
C LYS A 366 -1.14 21.11 0.64
N THR A 367 -0.54 20.48 1.65
CA THR A 367 0.42 21.16 2.54
C THR A 367 1.68 21.63 1.79
N LEU A 368 2.18 20.82 0.85
CA LEU A 368 3.28 21.21 -0.03
C LEU A 368 2.91 22.39 -0.94
N ILE A 369 1.72 22.35 -1.54
CA ILE A 369 1.23 23.41 -2.43
C ILE A 369 1.04 24.72 -1.67
N ASP A 370 0.39 24.68 -0.51
CA ASP A 370 0.20 25.85 0.36
C ASP A 370 1.54 26.47 0.80
N ALA A 371 2.63 25.69 0.74
CA ALA A 371 3.98 26.13 1.10
C ALA A 371 4.88 26.49 -0.12
N GLY A 372 4.29 26.67 -1.30
CA GLY A 372 4.99 27.18 -2.48
C GLY A 372 5.65 26.13 -3.37
N TYR A 373 5.21 24.87 -3.27
CA TYR A 373 5.53 23.84 -4.26
C TYR A 373 4.36 23.67 -5.23
N LYS A 374 4.60 23.04 -6.37
CA LYS A 374 3.56 22.57 -7.28
C LYS A 374 3.68 21.07 -7.47
N LEU A 375 2.54 20.40 -7.60
CA LEU A 375 2.48 19.03 -8.08
C LEU A 375 2.78 19.08 -9.59
N ASP A 376 3.91 18.53 -10.01
CA ASP A 376 4.34 18.53 -11.41
C ASP A 376 4.28 17.14 -12.06
N HIS A 377 4.11 16.09 -11.25
CA HIS A 377 3.95 14.71 -11.70
C HIS A 377 3.09 13.93 -10.73
N ILE A 378 2.23 13.07 -11.26
CA ILE A 378 1.58 12.01 -10.50
C ILE A 378 1.38 10.79 -11.39
N SER A 379 1.81 9.62 -10.91
CA SER A 379 1.52 8.34 -11.53
C SER A 379 1.08 7.34 -10.46
N ALA A 380 0.28 6.35 -10.86
CA ALA A 380 -0.18 5.29 -9.98
C ALA A 380 0.11 3.91 -10.59
N TYR A 381 0.26 2.91 -9.73
CA TYR A 381 0.66 1.55 -10.11
C TYR A 381 -0.19 0.52 -9.37
N ASP A 382 -0.66 -0.49 -10.10
CA ASP A 382 -1.42 -1.61 -9.54
C ASP A 382 -0.48 -2.67 -8.93
N LEU A 383 0.12 -2.34 -7.79
CA LEU A 383 1.00 -3.24 -7.05
C LEU A 383 0.26 -4.17 -6.08
N PHE A 384 -1.06 -4.05 -6.01
CA PHE A 384 -1.90 -4.88 -5.15
C PHE A 384 -3.22 -5.21 -5.87
N PRO A 385 -3.15 -5.89 -7.03
CA PRO A 385 -4.36 -6.33 -7.74
C PRO A 385 -5.19 -7.23 -6.83
N MET A 386 -6.50 -7.29 -7.08
CA MET A 386 -7.52 -7.94 -6.24
C MET A 386 -7.83 -7.23 -4.90
N THR A 387 -7.10 -6.17 -4.57
CA THR A 387 -7.30 -5.38 -3.34
C THR A 387 -7.61 -3.92 -3.68
N GLN A 388 -8.09 -3.17 -2.69
CA GLN A 388 -8.29 -1.74 -2.82
C GLN A 388 -7.01 -0.90 -2.74
N HIS A 389 -5.86 -1.49 -2.39
CA HIS A 389 -4.60 -0.78 -2.23
C HIS A 389 -4.02 -0.33 -3.57
N ILE A 390 -3.40 0.85 -3.55
CA ILE A 390 -2.86 1.53 -4.74
C ILE A 390 -1.56 2.19 -4.33
N GLU A 391 -0.56 2.16 -5.20
CA GLU A 391 0.70 2.86 -4.98
C GLU A 391 0.80 4.06 -5.92
N CYS A 392 1.14 5.23 -5.39
CA CYS A 392 1.30 6.47 -6.14
C CYS A 392 2.74 6.96 -6.04
N VAL A 393 3.24 7.59 -7.11
CA VAL A 393 4.48 8.37 -7.13
C VAL A 393 4.14 9.78 -7.56
N ALA A 394 4.38 10.75 -6.69
CA ALA A 394 4.12 12.16 -6.93
C ALA A 394 5.41 12.97 -6.90
N GLY A 395 5.57 13.87 -7.87
CA GLY A 395 6.68 14.80 -7.99
C GLY A 395 6.25 16.22 -7.64
N PHE A 396 7.09 16.91 -6.87
CA PHE A 396 6.89 18.31 -6.53
C PHE A 396 8.15 19.12 -6.78
N SER A 397 7.99 20.30 -7.36
CA SER A 397 9.04 21.31 -7.53
C SER A 397 8.57 22.66 -6.95
N PRO A 398 9.49 23.59 -6.64
CA PRO A 398 9.10 24.96 -6.31
C PRO A 398 8.20 25.55 -7.39
N ALA A 399 7.13 26.24 -6.96
CA ALA A 399 6.08 26.77 -7.84
C ALA A 399 6.63 27.80 -8.84
#